data_AF-A0A7J4R5H3-F1
#
_entry.id   AF-A0A7J4R5H3-F1
#
_cell.length_a   1.000
_cell.length_b   1.000
_cell.length_c   1.000
_cell.angle_alpha   90.00
_cell.angle_beta   90.00
_cell.angle_gamma   90.00
#
_symmetry.space_group_name_H-M   'P 1'
#
loop_
_entity.id
_entity.type
_entity.pdbx_description
1 polymer ?
#
loop_
_entity_poly.entity_id
_entity_poly.type
_entity_poly.pdbx_seq_one_letter_code
_entity_poly.pdbx_strand_id
1 'polypeptide(L)'
;MPSRKALSLMLVSVFLIPILSPSVAGEWSDDGWLTNLIGPERMENGDEFGCHGFENIDTLEENWVIEACKEYLVSHTDSSRWGRDPISFGITGDYVDNQTALSLVNSGFLITGDMIQNAPEGLVVFSRNGGSLEKNSANMELLESAEEDSLVSIWWRARVDDIKVREDKNLMTWLEEQNVWFTTWG
;
A
#
# COMPACT_ATOMS: atom_id res chain seq x y z
N MET A 1 -4.04 -45.92 33.90
CA MET A 1 -3.80 -44.54 34.38
C MET A 1 -2.38 -44.15 33.99
N PRO A 2 -2.17 -43.04 33.25
CA PRO A 2 -0.82 -42.61 32.90
C PRO A 2 -0.01 -42.30 34.17
N SER A 3 1.29 -42.61 34.15
CA SER A 3 2.17 -42.34 35.28
C SER A 3 2.30 -40.82 35.49
N ARG A 4 2.50 -40.37 36.73
CA ARG A 4 2.66 -38.94 37.05
C ARG A 4 3.74 -38.26 36.18
N LYS A 5 4.80 -38.99 35.82
CA LYS A 5 5.86 -38.52 34.91
C LYS A 5 5.36 -38.29 33.48
N ALA A 6 4.53 -39.19 32.97
CA ALA A 6 3.91 -39.02 31.65
C ALA A 6 2.94 -37.83 31.63
N LEU A 7 2.20 -37.61 32.72
CA LEU A 7 1.30 -36.47 32.86
C LEU A 7 2.06 -35.13 32.89
N SER A 8 3.18 -35.07 33.64
CA SER A 8 4.05 -33.89 33.68
C SER A 8 4.69 -33.60 32.32
N LEU A 9 5.13 -34.63 31.60
CA LEU A 9 5.71 -34.44 30.27
C LEU A 9 4.68 -33.87 29.29
N MET A 10 3.45 -34.40 29.32
CA MET A 10 2.33 -33.88 28.51
C MET A 10 2.02 -32.42 28.82
N LEU A 11 1.96 -32.06 30.11
CA LEU A 11 1.73 -30.68 30.53
C LEU A 11 2.83 -29.73 30.03
N VAL A 12 4.10 -30.12 30.17
CA VAL A 12 5.23 -29.31 29.67
C VAL A 12 5.17 -29.13 28.16
N SER A 13 4.86 -30.19 27.40
CA SER A 13 4.70 -30.07 25.95
C SER A 13 3.56 -29.12 25.55
N VAL A 14 2.43 -29.13 26.28
CA VAL A 14 1.32 -28.20 26.02
C VAL A 14 1.72 -26.75 26.29
N PHE A 15 2.51 -26.49 27.33
CA PHE A 15 3.00 -25.14 27.63
C PHE A 15 4.09 -24.64 26.68
N LEU A 16 4.79 -25.52 25.96
CA LEU A 16 5.80 -25.15 24.97
C LEU A 16 5.21 -24.77 23.60
N ILE A 17 4.01 -25.24 23.28
CA ILE A 17 3.32 -24.94 22.01
C ILE A 17 3.16 -23.42 21.77
N PRO A 18 2.63 -22.60 22.70
CA PRO A 18 2.46 -21.16 22.46
C PRO A 18 3.78 -20.37 22.39
N ILE A 19 4.90 -20.94 22.84
CA ILE A 19 6.22 -20.31 22.78
C ILE A 19 6.89 -20.55 21.43
N LEU A 20 6.58 -21.70 20.80
CA LEU A 20 7.13 -22.11 19.51
C LEU A 20 6.19 -21.83 18.35
N SER A 21 4.92 -21.50 18.61
CA SER A 21 4.00 -21.07 17.57
C SER A 21 4.46 -19.71 17.02
N PRO A 22 4.45 -19.50 15.70
CA PRO A 22 4.58 -18.17 15.14
C PRO A 22 3.51 -17.27 15.77
N SER A 23 3.81 -15.98 15.92
CA SER A 23 2.79 -15.00 16.27
C SER A 23 1.64 -15.16 15.28
N VAL A 24 0.49 -15.65 15.76
CA VAL A 24 -0.77 -15.48 15.04
C VAL A 24 -0.96 -13.97 14.97
N ALA A 25 -0.55 -13.37 13.86
CA ALA A 25 -1.15 -12.14 13.40
C ALA A 25 -2.66 -12.45 13.36
N GLY A 26 -3.46 -11.69 14.10
CA GLY A 26 -4.90 -11.90 14.16
C GLY A 26 -5.43 -12.13 12.74
N GLU A 27 -6.23 -13.17 12.57
CA GLU A 27 -6.81 -13.54 11.29
C GLU A 27 -7.62 -12.32 10.80
N TRP A 28 -7.03 -11.53 9.91
CA TRP A 28 -7.70 -10.38 9.31
C TRP A 28 -8.90 -10.93 8.55
N SER A 29 -10.10 -10.69 9.06
CA SER A 29 -11.31 -11.09 8.34
C SER A 29 -11.41 -10.20 7.11
N ASP A 30 -11.37 -10.80 5.92
CA ASP A 30 -11.65 -10.09 4.68
C ASP A 30 -13.01 -9.39 4.80
N ASP A 31 -13.00 -8.06 4.69
CA ASP A 31 -14.20 -7.23 4.77
C ASP A 31 -14.97 -7.24 3.43
N GLY A 32 -14.42 -7.91 2.41
CA GLY A 32 -14.98 -8.04 1.08
C GLY A 32 -14.91 -6.76 0.26
N TRP A 33 -14.24 -5.71 0.76
CA TRP A 33 -14.17 -4.40 0.10
C TRP A 33 -13.42 -4.50 -1.23
N LEU A 34 -12.28 -5.20 -1.22
CA LEU A 34 -11.45 -5.36 -2.40
C LEU A 34 -12.09 -6.31 -3.41
N THR A 35 -12.70 -7.41 -2.96
CA THR A 35 -13.28 -8.43 -3.84
C THR A 35 -14.63 -8.03 -4.43
N ASN A 36 -15.50 -7.38 -3.65
CA ASN A 36 -16.90 -7.18 -4.03
C ASN A 36 -17.30 -5.73 -4.25
N LEU A 37 -16.67 -4.77 -3.57
CA LEU A 37 -17.13 -3.38 -3.58
C LEU A 37 -16.40 -2.52 -4.62
N ILE A 38 -15.07 -2.57 -4.63
CA ILE A 38 -14.26 -1.59 -5.39
C ILE A 38 -13.36 -2.26 -6.44
N GLY A 39 -12.87 -3.48 -6.20
CA GLY A 39 -11.91 -4.16 -7.08
C GLY A 39 -12.31 -4.19 -8.55
N PRO A 40 -13.44 -4.83 -8.92
CA PRO A 40 -13.78 -5.05 -10.33
C PRO A 40 -13.92 -3.77 -11.16
N GLU A 41 -14.62 -2.75 -10.62
CA GLU A 41 -14.87 -1.50 -11.35
C GLU A 41 -13.58 -0.69 -11.54
N ARG A 42 -12.77 -0.56 -10.48
CA ARG A 42 -11.50 0.19 -10.52
C ARG A 42 -10.49 -0.49 -11.42
N MET A 43 -10.44 -1.82 -11.35
CA MET A 43 -9.67 -2.65 -12.25
C MET A 43 -10.06 -2.36 -13.70
N GLU A 44 -11.34 -2.41 -14.06
CA GLU A 44 -11.78 -2.13 -15.43
C GLU A 44 -11.41 -0.71 -15.90
N ASN A 45 -11.40 0.27 -14.98
CA ASN A 45 -11.00 1.65 -15.25
C ASN A 45 -9.47 1.83 -15.41
N GLY A 46 -8.68 0.79 -15.12
CA GLY A 46 -7.22 0.81 -15.27
C GLY A 46 -6.47 1.29 -14.02
N ASP A 47 -7.12 1.29 -12.86
CA ASP A 47 -6.44 1.59 -11.60
C ASP A 47 -5.51 0.42 -11.20
N GLU A 48 -4.37 0.76 -10.60
CA GLU A 48 -3.48 -0.17 -9.91
C GLU A 48 -3.85 -0.22 -8.42
N PHE A 49 -3.99 -1.42 -7.87
CA PHE A 49 -3.95 -1.65 -6.44
C PHE A 49 -2.52 -1.88 -5.99
N GLY A 50 -1.90 -0.84 -5.44
CA GLY A 50 -0.62 -0.93 -4.75
C GLY A 50 -0.76 -1.35 -3.29
N CYS A 51 0.37 -1.64 -2.65
CA CYS A 51 0.44 -1.92 -1.21
C CYS A 51 0.77 -0.66 -0.39
N HIS A 52 0.28 -0.59 0.85
CA HIS A 52 0.63 0.50 1.78
C HIS A 52 0.83 -0.02 3.22
N GLY A 53 1.27 -1.26 3.34
CA GLY A 53 1.40 -1.95 4.62
C GLY A 53 0.06 -2.22 5.32
N PHE A 54 0.14 -2.57 6.60
CA PHE A 54 -1.03 -2.83 7.45
C PHE A 54 -1.23 -1.72 8.47
N GLU A 55 -2.49 -1.49 8.82
CA GLU A 55 -2.86 -0.47 9.78
C GLU A 55 -2.13 -0.68 11.11
N ASN A 56 -1.52 0.38 11.64
CA ASN A 56 -0.78 0.38 12.90
C ASN A 56 0.46 -0.52 12.95
N ILE A 57 1.00 -0.94 11.80
CA ILE A 57 2.28 -1.65 11.72
C ILE A 57 3.27 -0.82 10.91
N ASP A 58 4.40 -0.47 11.53
CA ASP A 58 5.47 0.23 10.84
C ASP A 58 6.23 -0.75 9.94
N THR A 59 6.23 -0.46 8.63
CA THR A 59 6.90 -1.29 7.63
C THR A 59 8.41 -1.29 7.79
N LEU A 60 9.00 -0.21 8.34
CA LEU A 60 10.44 -0.12 8.58
C LEU A 60 10.86 -1.06 9.72
N GLU A 61 10.04 -1.17 10.76
CA GLU A 61 10.30 -2.06 11.90
C GLU A 61 9.96 -3.53 11.56
N GLU A 62 8.89 -3.76 10.81
CA GLU A 62 8.29 -5.07 10.57
C GLU A 62 8.21 -5.39 9.07
N ASN A 63 9.37 -5.65 8.43
CA ASN A 63 9.44 -5.81 6.97
C ASN A 63 8.62 -7.01 6.42
N TRP A 64 8.20 -7.96 7.26
CA TRP A 64 7.34 -9.08 6.83
C TRP A 64 6.00 -8.61 6.26
N VAL A 65 5.54 -7.42 6.64
CA VAL A 65 4.32 -6.78 6.14
C VAL A 65 4.37 -6.57 4.62
N ILE A 66 5.57 -6.43 4.05
CA ILE A 66 5.76 -6.21 2.61
C ILE A 66 5.20 -7.38 1.80
N GLU A 67 5.69 -8.59 2.08
CA GLU A 67 5.22 -9.81 1.41
C GLU A 67 3.78 -10.13 1.81
N ALA A 68 3.43 -9.97 3.09
CA ALA A 68 2.08 -10.24 3.56
C ALA A 68 1.01 -9.35 2.89
N CYS A 69 1.33 -8.07 2.63
CA CYS A 69 0.44 -7.18 1.90
C CYS A 69 0.26 -7.66 0.45
N LYS A 70 1.36 -8.04 -0.23
CA LYS A 70 1.30 -8.60 -1.57
C LYS A 70 0.44 -9.86 -1.60
N GLU A 71 0.71 -10.82 -0.73
CA GLU A 71 -0.03 -12.08 -0.62
C GLU A 71 -1.53 -11.82 -0.39
N TYR A 72 -1.86 -10.88 0.50
CA TYR A 72 -3.25 -10.47 0.72
C TYR A 72 -3.87 -9.90 -0.55
N LEU A 73 -3.22 -8.96 -1.24
CA LEU A 73 -3.77 -8.39 -2.45
C LEU A 73 -4.03 -9.46 -3.52
N VAL A 74 -3.02 -10.28 -3.82
CA VAL A 74 -3.08 -11.28 -4.91
C VAL A 74 -3.97 -12.48 -4.60
N SER A 75 -4.35 -12.70 -3.33
CA SER A 75 -5.35 -13.72 -2.98
C SER A 75 -6.78 -13.25 -3.23
N HIS A 76 -7.00 -11.94 -3.38
CA HIS A 76 -8.34 -11.34 -3.51
C HIS A 76 -8.59 -10.74 -4.90
N THR A 77 -7.58 -10.19 -5.56
CA THR A 77 -7.68 -9.59 -6.90
C THR A 77 -6.33 -9.61 -7.62
N ASP A 78 -6.35 -9.36 -8.93
CA ASP A 78 -5.14 -8.90 -9.61
C ASP A 78 -4.85 -7.43 -9.20
N SER A 79 -3.59 -7.01 -9.28
CA SER A 79 -3.19 -5.64 -8.94
C SER A 79 -3.58 -4.63 -10.03
N SER A 80 -3.53 -5.00 -11.30
CA SER A 80 -3.96 -4.14 -12.41
C SER A 80 -4.47 -4.97 -13.59
N ARG A 81 -5.01 -4.30 -14.62
CA ARG A 81 -5.48 -4.97 -15.86
C ARG A 81 -4.35 -5.68 -16.60
N TRP A 82 -3.12 -5.32 -16.28
CA TRP A 82 -1.91 -5.75 -16.98
C TRP A 82 -1.12 -6.78 -16.19
N GLY A 83 -1.40 -6.95 -14.89
CA GLY A 83 -0.61 -7.82 -14.03
C GLY A 83 -1.30 -8.21 -12.73
N ARG A 84 -1.04 -9.44 -12.32
CA ARG A 84 -1.51 -9.97 -11.03
C ARG A 84 -0.76 -9.33 -9.86
N ASP A 85 0.56 -9.22 -9.96
CA ASP A 85 1.40 -8.75 -8.85
C ASP A 85 1.47 -7.21 -8.81
N PRO A 86 1.37 -6.59 -7.62
CA PRO A 86 1.56 -5.16 -7.46
C PRO A 86 3.03 -4.77 -7.66
N ILE A 87 3.24 -3.59 -8.23
CA ILE A 87 4.60 -3.05 -8.42
C ILE A 87 4.88 -1.85 -7.51
N SER A 88 3.85 -1.23 -6.95
CA SER A 88 3.97 -0.11 -6.03
C SER A 88 3.75 -0.47 -4.56
N PHE A 89 4.60 0.11 -3.70
CA PHE A 89 4.46 0.07 -2.25
C PHE A 89 4.60 1.49 -1.68
N GLY A 90 3.55 2.02 -1.07
CA GLY A 90 3.58 3.27 -0.31
C GLY A 90 4.26 3.07 1.03
N ILE A 91 5.29 3.87 1.34
CA ILE A 91 5.92 3.92 2.65
C ILE A 91 5.47 5.21 3.36
N THR A 92 5.09 5.08 4.62
CA THR A 92 4.87 6.23 5.49
C THR A 92 6.23 6.75 5.96
N GLY A 93 6.52 8.02 5.69
CA GLY A 93 7.80 8.66 6.05
C GLY A 93 8.54 9.18 4.83
N ASP A 94 9.77 9.64 5.03
CA ASP A 94 10.61 10.27 4.01
C ASP A 94 11.90 9.51 3.69
N TYR A 95 12.12 8.36 4.34
CA TYR A 95 13.26 7.49 4.12
C TYR A 95 12.87 6.00 4.12
N VAL A 96 13.73 5.19 3.51
CA VAL A 96 13.67 3.73 3.55
C VAL A 96 15.08 3.25 3.88
N ASP A 97 15.23 2.40 4.90
CA ASP A 97 16.53 1.81 5.20
C ASP A 97 16.88 0.67 4.23
N ASN A 98 18.15 0.24 4.23
CA ASN A 98 18.63 -0.77 3.29
C ASN A 98 17.92 -2.13 3.46
N GLN A 99 17.51 -2.49 4.68
CA GLN A 99 16.86 -3.77 4.93
C GLN A 99 15.45 -3.77 4.36
N THR A 100 14.69 -2.69 4.58
CA THR A 100 13.37 -2.50 3.97
C THR A 100 13.48 -2.43 2.44
N ALA A 101 14.45 -1.68 1.90
CA ALA A 101 14.65 -1.58 0.46
C ALA A 101 14.92 -2.95 -0.19
N LEU A 102 15.80 -3.77 0.41
CA LEU A 102 16.04 -5.13 -0.04
C LEU A 102 14.79 -6.00 0.04
N SER A 103 13.98 -5.84 1.10
CA SER A 103 12.74 -6.58 1.25
C SER A 103 11.72 -6.21 0.16
N LEU A 104 11.55 -4.92 -0.14
CA LEU A 104 10.70 -4.44 -1.23
C LEU A 104 11.12 -5.03 -2.58
N VAL A 105 12.41 -4.93 -2.93
CA VAL A 105 12.95 -5.46 -4.19
C VAL A 105 12.78 -6.97 -4.28
N ASN A 106 13.08 -7.71 -3.20
CA ASN A 106 12.94 -9.16 -3.17
C ASN A 106 11.48 -9.63 -3.31
N SER A 107 10.53 -8.85 -2.79
CA SER A 107 9.09 -9.09 -2.96
C SER A 107 8.56 -8.68 -4.35
N GLY A 108 9.40 -8.06 -5.19
CA GLY A 108 9.08 -7.69 -6.58
C GLY A 108 8.51 -6.28 -6.75
N PHE A 109 8.54 -5.44 -5.71
CA PHE A 109 8.15 -4.04 -5.83
C PHE A 109 9.24 -3.24 -6.55
N LEU A 110 8.79 -2.28 -7.37
CA LEU A 110 9.65 -1.40 -8.17
C LEU A 110 9.53 0.06 -7.75
N ILE A 111 8.42 0.43 -7.10
CA ILE A 111 8.08 1.83 -6.82
C ILE A 111 7.83 1.98 -5.31
N THR A 112 8.54 2.91 -4.67
CA THR A 112 8.47 3.13 -3.21
C THR A 112 7.93 4.52 -2.85
N GLY A 113 6.63 4.69 -3.08
CA GLY A 113 5.86 5.86 -2.62
C GLY A 113 6.32 7.21 -3.16
N ASP A 114 5.67 8.27 -2.67
CA ASP A 114 5.83 9.65 -3.14
C ASP A 114 6.43 10.63 -2.14
N MET A 115 6.63 10.15 -0.91
CA MET A 115 7.19 10.92 0.20
C MET A 115 8.69 10.67 0.40
N ILE A 116 9.24 9.63 -0.22
CA ILE A 116 10.66 9.29 -0.15
C ILE A 116 11.48 10.33 -0.91
N GLN A 117 12.56 10.83 -0.30
CA GLN A 117 13.37 11.87 -0.95
C GLN A 117 14.43 11.29 -1.90
N ASN A 118 15.02 10.16 -1.52
CA ASN A 118 16.08 9.51 -2.28
C ASN A 118 15.67 8.08 -2.58
N ALA A 119 15.58 7.74 -3.86
CA ALA A 119 15.27 6.39 -4.29
C ALA A 119 16.35 5.40 -3.80
N PRO A 120 15.99 4.37 -3.01
CA PRO A 120 16.91 3.29 -2.69
C PRO A 120 17.31 2.53 -3.96
N GLU A 121 18.44 1.83 -3.91
CA GLU A 121 18.90 1.04 -5.05
C GLU A 121 17.85 -0.01 -5.45
N GLY A 122 17.56 -0.10 -6.74
CA GLY A 122 16.57 -1.04 -7.29
C GLY A 122 15.12 -0.56 -7.22
N LEU A 123 14.86 0.62 -6.65
CA LEU A 123 13.53 1.21 -6.54
C LEU A 123 13.45 2.56 -7.26
N VAL A 124 12.23 2.92 -7.66
CA VAL A 124 11.87 4.20 -8.25
C VAL A 124 10.97 4.96 -7.28
N VAL A 125 11.09 6.28 -7.28
CA VAL A 125 10.28 7.18 -6.45
C VAL A 125 9.64 8.23 -7.35
N PHE A 126 8.35 8.49 -7.15
CA PHE A 126 7.63 9.55 -7.84
C PHE A 126 7.26 10.65 -6.86
N SER A 127 7.99 11.77 -6.89
CA SER A 127 7.77 12.84 -5.93
C SER A 127 6.34 13.39 -5.99
N ARG A 128 5.77 13.68 -4.81
CA ARG A 128 4.49 14.39 -4.65
C ARG A 128 4.62 15.88 -5.05
N ASN A 129 4.57 16.16 -6.36
CA ASN A 129 4.76 17.50 -6.93
C ASN A 129 3.48 18.14 -7.49
N GLY A 130 2.36 17.41 -7.59
CA GLY A 130 1.08 17.91 -8.10
C GLY A 130 0.08 18.38 -7.04
N GLY A 131 0.42 18.26 -5.75
CA GLY A 131 -0.50 18.63 -4.67
C GLY A 131 -1.67 17.67 -4.50
N SER A 132 -2.73 18.14 -3.83
CA SER A 132 -3.87 17.32 -3.40
C SER A 132 -5.12 17.59 -4.24
N LEU A 133 -5.98 16.58 -4.44
CA LEU A 133 -7.34 16.77 -4.98
C LEU A 133 -8.38 17.19 -3.93
N GLU A 134 -7.97 17.32 -2.66
CA GLU A 134 -8.89 17.59 -1.56
C GLU A 134 -9.37 19.04 -1.53
N LYS A 135 -10.65 19.25 -1.25
CA LYS A 135 -11.25 20.57 -1.14
C LYS A 135 -10.53 21.41 -0.07
N ASN A 136 -10.19 22.65 -0.41
CA ASN A 136 -9.39 23.60 0.38
C ASN A 136 -7.90 23.25 0.53
N SER A 137 -7.44 22.09 0.05
CA SER A 137 -6.01 21.73 -0.02
C SER A 137 -5.49 21.73 -1.47
N ALA A 138 -6.41 21.68 -2.44
CA ALA A 138 -6.14 21.79 -3.86
C ALA A 138 -5.36 23.05 -4.21
N ASN A 139 -4.36 22.90 -5.08
CA ASN A 139 -3.53 23.99 -5.56
C ASN A 139 -3.43 23.93 -7.09
N MET A 140 -4.33 24.68 -7.75
CA MET A 140 -4.37 24.76 -9.21
C MET A 140 -3.13 25.45 -9.77
N GLU A 141 -2.62 26.49 -9.10
CA GLU A 141 -1.41 27.22 -9.53
C GLU A 141 -0.18 26.30 -9.60
N LEU A 142 -0.07 25.33 -8.68
CA LEU A 142 1.00 24.33 -8.69
C LEU A 142 0.94 23.46 -9.95
N LEU A 143 -0.25 22.97 -10.33
CA LEU A 143 -0.44 22.16 -11.54
C LEU A 143 -0.21 22.96 -12.81
N GLU A 144 -0.67 24.21 -12.86
CA GLU A 144 -0.43 25.12 -13.99
C GLU A 144 1.05 25.45 -14.18
N SER A 145 1.83 25.41 -13.09
CA SER A 145 3.27 25.66 -13.12
C SER A 145 4.12 24.43 -13.47
N ALA A 146 3.50 23.27 -13.71
CA ALA A 146 4.21 22.07 -14.09
C ALA A 146 4.96 22.27 -15.42
N GLU A 147 6.17 21.73 -15.51
CA GLU A 147 6.96 21.79 -16.73
C GLU A 147 6.33 20.92 -17.82
N GLU A 148 6.46 21.36 -19.08
CA GLU A 148 6.04 20.57 -20.24
C GLU A 148 6.76 19.21 -20.26
N ASP A 149 6.04 18.16 -20.65
CA ASP A 149 6.51 16.76 -20.68
C ASP A 149 7.04 16.21 -19.33
N SER A 150 6.67 16.83 -18.20
CA SER A 150 7.03 16.35 -16.87
C SER A 150 5.98 15.41 -16.26
N LEU A 151 6.42 14.54 -15.35
CA LEU A 151 5.51 13.73 -14.54
C LEU A 151 5.01 14.52 -13.33
N VAL A 152 3.70 14.55 -13.15
CA VAL A 152 3.03 15.23 -12.03
C VAL A 152 2.25 14.22 -11.21
N SER A 153 2.70 13.97 -9.98
CA SER A 153 2.04 13.08 -9.03
C SER A 153 1.04 13.87 -8.19
N ILE A 154 -0.23 13.52 -8.32
CA ILE A 154 -1.32 14.10 -7.55
C ILE A 154 -1.79 13.05 -6.54
N TRP A 155 -2.05 13.47 -5.30
CA TRP A 155 -2.51 12.54 -4.26
C TRP A 155 -3.89 12.93 -3.72
N TRP A 156 -4.57 11.96 -3.15
CA TRP A 156 -5.88 12.15 -2.53
C TRP A 156 -6.13 11.06 -1.50
N ARG A 157 -6.90 11.39 -0.46
CA ARG A 157 -7.43 10.42 0.49
C ARG A 157 -8.94 10.39 0.39
N ALA A 158 -9.53 9.21 0.18
CA ALA A 158 -10.98 9.09 0.12
C ALA A 158 -11.67 9.33 1.48
N ARG A 159 -10.98 8.98 2.57
CA ARG A 159 -11.53 9.01 3.92
C ARG A 159 -10.42 9.28 4.96
N VAL A 160 -10.79 9.99 6.02
CA VAL A 160 -10.03 10.08 7.27
C VAL A 160 -10.97 9.67 8.39
N ASP A 161 -10.61 8.61 9.12
CA ASP A 161 -11.48 7.98 10.12
C ASP A 161 -12.87 7.67 9.53
N ASP A 162 -13.93 8.26 10.06
CA ASP A 162 -15.31 8.10 9.59
C ASP A 162 -15.75 9.20 8.60
N ILE A 163 -14.86 10.13 8.24
CA ILE A 163 -15.20 11.33 7.46
C ILE A 163 -14.75 11.14 6.01
N LYS A 164 -15.71 11.19 5.08
CA LYS A 164 -15.41 11.28 3.65
C LYS A 164 -14.72 12.62 3.37
N VAL A 165 -13.54 12.56 2.75
CA VAL A 165 -12.85 13.77 2.28
C VAL A 165 -13.51 14.22 0.98
N ARG A 166 -13.78 15.52 0.88
CA ARG A 166 -14.43 16.11 -0.29
C ARG A 166 -13.38 16.43 -1.34
N GLU A 167 -13.68 16.10 -2.59
CA GLU A 167 -12.85 16.43 -3.74
C GLU A 167 -13.09 17.91 -4.15
N ASP A 168 -12.07 18.58 -4.69
CA ASP A 168 -12.22 19.89 -5.31
C ASP A 168 -12.76 19.75 -6.74
N LYS A 169 -14.07 19.98 -6.91
CA LYS A 169 -14.74 19.79 -8.20
C LYS A 169 -14.21 20.70 -9.30
N ASN A 170 -13.78 21.92 -8.96
CA ASN A 170 -13.28 22.85 -9.98
C ASN A 170 -11.92 22.38 -10.49
N LEU A 171 -11.05 21.90 -9.60
CA LEU A 171 -9.78 21.28 -9.97
C LEU A 171 -9.99 20.04 -10.84
N MET A 172 -10.93 19.17 -10.47
CA MET A 172 -11.21 17.94 -11.24
C MET A 172 -11.69 18.25 -12.65
N THR A 173 -12.65 19.16 -12.81
CA THR A 173 -13.13 19.59 -14.14
C THR A 173 -11.99 20.22 -14.96
N TRP A 174 -11.16 21.07 -14.34
CA TRP A 174 -10.01 21.64 -15.01
C TRP A 174 -9.02 20.57 -15.47
N LEU A 175 -8.70 19.58 -14.62
CA LEU A 175 -7.81 18.46 -14.97
C LEU A 175 -8.32 17.67 -16.18
N GLU A 176 -9.60 17.32 -16.19
CA GLU A 176 -10.23 16.56 -17.28
C GLU A 176 -10.21 17.29 -18.63
N GLU A 177 -10.08 18.63 -18.62
CA GLU A 177 -9.96 19.46 -19.82
C GLU A 177 -8.52 19.58 -20.34
N GLN A 178 -7.52 19.11 -19.59
CA GLN A 178 -6.11 19.21 -20.00
C GLN A 178 -5.73 18.14 -21.01
N ASN A 179 -4.86 18.51 -21.96
CA ASN A 179 -4.29 17.57 -22.93
C ASN A 179 -3.07 16.84 -22.34
N VAL A 180 -3.31 16.02 -21.31
CA VAL A 180 -2.30 15.22 -20.61
C VAL A 180 -2.69 13.75 -20.58
N TRP A 181 -1.74 12.88 -20.26
CA TRP A 181 -2.03 11.47 -20.04
C TRP A 181 -2.16 11.18 -18.54
N PHE A 182 -3.32 10.65 -18.14
CA PHE A 182 -3.55 10.13 -16.79
C PHE A 182 -3.12 8.66 -16.72
N THR A 183 -2.31 8.34 -15.72
CA THR A 183 -1.82 6.98 -15.48
C THR A 183 -1.58 6.74 -14.00
N THR A 184 -1.61 5.48 -13.59
CA THR A 184 -1.16 5.01 -12.28
C THR A 184 0.34 4.79 -12.28
N TRP A 185 0.90 4.42 -11.12
CA TRP A 185 2.32 4.11 -11.02
C TRP A 185 2.70 2.82 -11.76
N GLY A 186 1.81 1.82 -11.80
CA GLY A 186 1.94 0.58 -12.57
C GLY A 186 0.83 0.31 -13.56
#